data_AF-A0AAJ2STB2-F1
#
_entry.id   AF-A0AAJ2STB2-F1
#
_cell.length_a   1.000
_cell.length_b   1.000
_cell.length_c   1.000
_cell.angle_alpha   90.00
_cell.angle_beta   90.00
_cell.angle_gamma   90.00
#
_symmetry.space_group_name_H-M   'P 1'
#
loop_
_entity.id
_entity.type
_entity.pdbx_description
1 polymer ?
#
loop_
_entity_poly.entity_id
_entity_poly.type
_entity_poly.pdbx_seq_one_letter_code
_entity_poly.pdbx_strand_id
1 'polypeptide(L)'
;MADQPKQVGGGRSMFGEFAPKLAALTDDVLFEDVWNRSELSARDRSLITVAVLAAGGNTGQLEFHLGRAVENGVSQEELVEAITHVTLYAGWPNGMAAMGVAKQHFTTDGQDAS
;
A
#
# COMPACT_ATOMS: atom_id res chain seq x y z
N MET A 1 -18.13 3.45 -9.25
CA MET A 1 -16.92 4.27 -9.43
C MET A 1 -16.37 3.92 -10.81
N ALA A 2 -16.64 4.74 -11.82
CA ALA A 2 -16.50 4.33 -13.22
C ALA A 2 -15.16 4.69 -13.88
N ASP A 3 -14.21 5.27 -13.12
CA ASP A 3 -12.98 5.83 -13.69
C ASP A 3 -11.81 5.74 -12.69
N GLN A 4 -11.46 4.51 -12.30
CA GLN A 4 -10.21 4.25 -11.56
C GLN A 4 -9.24 3.46 -12.44
N PRO A 5 -7.92 3.70 -12.32
CA PRO A 5 -6.94 2.94 -13.09
C PRO A 5 -7.03 1.45 -12.73
N LYS A 6 -6.96 0.60 -13.75
CA LYS A 6 -6.91 -0.85 -13.54
C LYS A 6 -5.68 -1.18 -12.71
N GLN A 7 -5.90 -1.83 -11.58
CA GLN A 7 -4.85 -2.28 -10.69
C GLN A 7 -4.20 -3.52 -11.30
N VAL A 8 -2.87 -3.53 -11.35
CA VAL A 8 -2.08 -4.65 -11.89
C VAL A 8 -1.01 -5.09 -10.89
N GLY A 9 -0.75 -6.39 -10.90
CA GLY A 9 0.24 -7.05 -10.07
C GLY A 9 1.57 -7.24 -10.77
N GLY A 10 2.58 -7.66 -10.01
CA GLY A 10 3.92 -8.01 -10.52
C GLY A 10 4.37 -9.41 -10.13
N GLY A 11 3.45 -10.26 -9.66
CA GLY A 11 3.73 -11.57 -9.08
C GLY A 11 4.47 -12.49 -10.04
N ARG A 12 4.00 -12.59 -11.29
CA ARG A 12 4.68 -13.39 -12.34
C ARG A 12 6.07 -12.89 -12.68
N SER A 13 6.28 -11.57 -12.68
CA SER A 13 7.62 -11.01 -12.93
C SER A 13 8.59 -11.28 -11.78
N MET A 14 8.11 -11.24 -10.53
CA MET A 14 8.98 -11.37 -9.35
C MET A 14 9.27 -12.82 -8.98
N PHE A 15 8.26 -13.70 -9.08
CA PHE A 15 8.32 -15.05 -8.53
C PHE A 15 7.89 -16.14 -9.51
N GLY A 16 7.70 -15.83 -10.80
CA GLY A 16 7.15 -16.78 -11.78
C GLY A 16 7.93 -18.09 -11.90
N GLU A 17 9.26 -18.04 -11.93
CA GLU A 17 10.10 -19.23 -12.03
C GLU A 17 10.25 -19.98 -10.71
N PHE A 18 10.31 -19.26 -9.59
CA PHE A 18 10.58 -19.83 -8.26
C PHE A 18 9.32 -20.35 -7.55
N ALA A 19 8.24 -19.59 -7.61
CA ALA A 19 6.97 -19.87 -6.92
C ALA A 19 5.77 -19.55 -7.84
N PRO A 20 5.57 -20.32 -8.93
CA PRO A 20 4.61 -20.01 -10.00
C PRO A 20 3.17 -19.87 -9.50
N LYS A 21 2.76 -20.67 -8.50
CA LYS A 21 1.39 -20.59 -7.97
C LYS A 21 1.17 -19.31 -7.16
N LEU A 22 2.16 -18.89 -6.36
CA LEU A 22 2.08 -17.63 -5.61
C LEU A 22 2.02 -16.44 -6.58
N ALA A 23 2.91 -16.43 -7.57
CA ALA A 23 2.91 -15.45 -8.64
C ALA A 23 1.54 -15.31 -9.33
N ALA A 24 0.93 -16.44 -9.72
CA ALA A 24 -0.39 -16.43 -10.34
C ALA A 24 -1.50 -15.94 -9.39
N LEU A 25 -1.47 -16.29 -8.10
CA LEU A 25 -2.45 -15.79 -7.13
C LEU A 25 -2.34 -14.27 -6.91
N THR A 26 -1.12 -13.75 -6.86
CA THR A 26 -0.87 -12.30 -6.76
C THR A 26 -1.44 -11.55 -7.96
N ASP A 27 -1.26 -12.06 -9.16
CA ASP A 27 -1.75 -11.36 -10.35
C ASP A 27 -3.24 -11.60 -10.57
N ASP A 28 -3.69 -12.86 -10.64
CA ASP A 28 -5.05 -13.20 -11.07
C ASP A 28 -6.11 -12.88 -10.00
N VAL A 29 -5.81 -13.20 -8.74
CA VAL A 29 -6.80 -13.08 -7.66
C VAL A 29 -6.69 -11.72 -6.98
N LEU A 30 -5.48 -11.33 -6.59
CA LEU A 30 -5.31 -10.07 -5.86
C LEU A 30 -5.50 -8.88 -6.79
N PHE A 31 -4.66 -8.73 -7.82
CA PHE A 31 -4.65 -7.49 -8.60
C PHE A 31 -5.61 -7.48 -9.79
N GLU A 32 -5.88 -8.59 -10.46
CA GLU A 32 -6.83 -8.63 -11.59
C GLU A 32 -8.30 -8.73 -11.14
N ASP A 33 -8.59 -9.32 -9.97
CA ASP A 33 -9.94 -9.40 -9.39
C ASP A 33 -10.12 -8.44 -8.19
N VAL A 34 -9.64 -8.81 -6.99
CA VAL A 34 -10.04 -8.17 -5.72
C VAL A 34 -9.81 -6.66 -5.70
N TRP A 35 -8.67 -6.18 -6.22
CA TRP A 35 -8.34 -4.76 -6.29
C TRP A 35 -9.16 -3.97 -7.32
N ASN A 36 -9.76 -4.64 -8.31
CA ASN A 36 -10.56 -4.03 -9.38
C ASN A 36 -12.07 -4.11 -9.14
N ARG A 37 -12.51 -4.76 -8.07
CA ARG A 37 -13.93 -4.82 -7.68
C ARG A 37 -14.53 -3.45 -7.40
N SER A 38 -15.72 -3.18 -7.97
CA SER A 38 -16.32 -1.85 -8.06
C SER A 38 -16.96 -1.30 -6.79
N GLU A 39 -17.16 -2.14 -5.76
CA GLU A 39 -17.84 -1.74 -4.51
C GLU A 39 -16.98 -0.85 -3.61
N LEU A 40 -15.65 -0.84 -3.81
CA LEU A 40 -14.72 0.00 -3.07
C LEU A 40 -13.62 0.50 -4.00
N SER A 41 -13.32 1.81 -3.92
CA SER A 41 -12.35 2.45 -4.80
C SER A 41 -10.93 1.93 -4.54
N ALA A 42 -10.06 2.03 -5.55
CA ALA A 42 -8.63 1.75 -5.42
C ALA A 42 -7.98 2.67 -4.36
N ARG A 43 -8.46 3.92 -4.27
CA ARG A 43 -8.06 4.87 -3.23
C ARG A 43 -8.33 4.33 -1.83
N ASP A 44 -9.58 3.94 -1.55
CA ASP A 44 -9.98 3.47 -0.23
C ASP A 44 -9.35 2.11 0.10
N ARG A 45 -9.19 1.24 -0.90
CA ARG A 45 -8.44 -0.03 -0.75
C ARG A 45 -6.99 0.23 -0.34
N SER A 46 -6.31 1.17 -1.01
CA SER A 46 -4.94 1.55 -0.65
C SER A 46 -4.86 2.08 0.78
N LEU A 47 -5.78 2.98 1.18
CA LEU A 47 -5.83 3.52 2.54
C LEU A 47 -6.01 2.41 3.60
N ILE A 48 -6.92 1.45 3.35
CA ILE A 48 -7.13 0.30 4.22
C ILE A 48 -5.89 -0.59 4.28
N THR A 49 -5.26 -0.88 3.14
CA THR A 49 -4.04 -1.70 3.09
C THR A 49 -2.91 -1.07 3.89
N VAL A 50 -2.67 0.24 3.74
CA VAL A 50 -1.68 0.98 4.53
C VAL A 50 -1.99 0.89 6.03
N ALA A 51 -3.25 1.12 6.42
CA ALA A 51 -3.67 1.03 7.81
C ALA A 51 -3.43 -0.37 8.41
N VAL A 52 -3.74 -1.44 7.66
CA VAL A 52 -3.54 -2.84 8.09
C VAL A 52 -2.06 -3.20 8.18
N LEU A 53 -1.24 -2.76 7.23
CA LEU A 53 0.20 -3.00 7.24
C LEU A 53 0.88 -2.28 8.41
N ALA A 54 0.50 -1.03 8.66
CA ALA A 54 0.96 -0.26 9.81
C ALA A 54 0.55 -0.94 11.13
N ALA A 55 -0.73 -1.32 11.26
CA ALA A 55 -1.22 -2.00 12.46
C ALA A 55 -0.54 -3.36 12.71
N GLY A 56 -0.24 -4.11 11.65
CA GLY A 56 0.44 -5.40 11.73
C GLY A 56 1.96 -5.34 11.86
N GLY A 57 2.57 -4.14 11.81
CA GLY A 57 4.03 -3.99 11.84
C GLY A 57 4.74 -4.48 10.57
N ASN A 58 4.03 -4.60 9.45
CA ASN A 58 4.53 -5.16 8.18
C ASN A 58 5.24 -4.10 7.33
N THR A 59 6.29 -3.48 7.89
CA THR A 59 7.00 -2.34 7.28
C THR A 59 7.63 -2.66 5.93
N GLY A 60 8.07 -3.90 5.70
CA GLY A 60 8.68 -4.33 4.43
C GLY A 60 7.73 -4.36 3.22
N GLN A 61 6.42 -4.22 3.42
CA GLN A 61 5.43 -4.02 2.35
C GLN A 61 4.84 -2.61 2.35
N LEU A 62 5.04 -1.87 3.45
CA LEU A 62 4.41 -0.58 3.66
C LEU A 62 4.89 0.47 2.65
N GLU A 63 6.19 0.51 2.34
CA GLU A 63 6.77 1.47 1.39
C GLU A 63 6.09 1.39 0.01
N PHE A 64 6.01 0.19 -0.56
CA PHE A 64 5.33 -0.03 -1.85
C PHE A 64 3.86 0.42 -1.81
N HIS A 65 3.16 0.11 -0.72
CA HIS A 65 1.74 0.47 -0.59
C HIS A 65 1.49 1.95 -0.29
N LEU A 66 2.45 2.68 0.26
CA LEU A 66 2.39 4.14 0.39
C LEU A 66 2.44 4.80 -0.99
N GLY A 67 3.41 4.42 -1.84
CA GLY A 67 3.49 4.94 -3.21
C GLY A 67 2.23 4.63 -4.03
N ARG A 68 1.77 3.38 -3.98
CA ARG A 68 0.51 2.97 -4.63
C ARG A 68 -0.71 3.71 -4.08
N ALA A 69 -0.72 4.09 -2.80
CA ALA A 69 -1.81 4.89 -2.24
C ALA A 69 -1.85 6.29 -2.82
N VAL A 70 -0.69 6.92 -2.99
CA VAL A 70 -0.56 8.24 -3.64
C VAL A 70 -1.01 8.17 -5.10
N GLU A 71 -0.55 7.16 -5.86
CA GLU A 71 -0.98 6.94 -7.25
C GLU A 71 -2.49 6.76 -7.38
N ASN A 72 -3.12 6.13 -6.38
CA ASN A 72 -4.56 5.94 -6.31
C ASN A 72 -5.31 7.16 -5.71
N GLY A 73 -4.63 8.25 -5.37
CA GLY A 73 -5.23 9.52 -4.95
C GLY A 73 -5.46 9.69 -3.44
N VAL A 74 -4.75 8.94 -2.59
CA VAL A 74 -4.69 9.21 -1.14
C VAL A 74 -3.61 10.26 -0.90
N SER A 75 -3.90 11.32 -0.14
CA SER A 75 -2.90 12.35 0.16
C SER A 75 -1.88 11.87 1.19
N GLN A 76 -0.70 12.51 1.21
CA GLN A 76 0.31 12.26 2.24
C GLN A 76 -0.26 12.51 3.65
N GLU A 77 -1.03 13.59 3.83
CA GLU A 77 -1.65 13.94 5.11
C GLU A 77 -2.63 12.85 5.57
N GLU A 78 -3.43 12.31 4.66
CA GLU A 78 -4.36 11.22 4.97
C GLU A 78 -3.64 9.93 5.36
N LEU A 79 -2.52 9.62 4.73
CA LEU A 79 -1.69 8.46 5.07
C LEU A 79 -1.02 8.63 6.44
N VAL A 80 -0.49 9.83 6.73
CA VAL A 80 0.07 10.18 8.04
C VAL A 80 -1.01 10.08 9.12
N GLU A 81 -2.21 10.58 8.87
CA GLU A 81 -3.31 10.49 9.84
C GLU A 81 -3.82 9.06 10.03
N ALA A 82 -3.90 8.26 8.97
CA ALA A 82 -4.27 6.86 9.09
C ALA A 82 -3.27 6.09 9.98
N ILE A 83 -1.96 6.28 9.77
CA ILE A 83 -0.91 5.67 10.60
C ILE A 83 -1.01 6.16 12.05
N THR A 84 -1.21 7.47 12.24
CA THR A 84 -1.40 8.05 13.57
C THR A 84 -2.61 7.44 14.27
N HIS A 85 -3.75 7.37 13.60
CA HIS A 85 -4.98 6.82 14.16
C HIS A 85 -4.84 5.35 14.55
N VAL A 86 -4.27 4.50 13.69
CA VAL A 86 -4.10 3.07 14.01
C VAL A 86 -3.08 2.82 15.12
N THR A 87 -2.13 3.74 15.35
CA THR A 87 -1.16 3.65 16.46
C THR A 87 -1.85 3.52 17.81
N LEU A 88 -3.01 4.16 17.99
CA LEU A 88 -3.78 4.12 19.23
C LEU A 88 -4.40 2.73 19.49
N TYR A 89 -4.62 1.94 18.45
CA TYR A 89 -5.28 0.63 18.52
C TYR A 89 -4.30 -0.54 18.37
N ALA A 90 -3.21 -0.34 17.62
CA ALA A 90 -2.22 -1.36 17.30
C ALA A 90 -0.92 -1.22 18.12
N GLY A 91 -0.81 -0.17 18.93
CA GLY A 91 0.32 0.07 19.82
C GLY A 91 1.39 0.98 19.23
N TRP A 92 2.05 1.73 20.13
CA TRP A 92 3.07 2.72 19.81
C TRP A 92 4.24 2.18 18.97
N PRO A 93 4.80 0.98 19.24
CA PRO A 93 5.92 0.44 18.47
C PRO A 93 5.60 0.28 16.98
N ASN A 94 4.43 -0.27 16.65
CA ASN A 94 4.01 -0.48 15.26
C ASN A 94 3.79 0.86 14.55
N GLY A 95 3.13 1.81 15.22
CA GLY A 95 2.94 3.17 14.72
C GLY A 95 4.25 3.91 14.44
N MET A 96 5.19 3.88 15.37
CA MET A 96 6.50 4.52 15.21
C MET A 96 7.30 3.91 14.06
N ALA A 97 7.30 2.58 13.93
CA ALA A 97 7.97 1.90 12.82
C ALA A 97 7.34 2.26 11.47
N ALA A 98 6.01 2.25 11.38
CA ALA A 98 5.28 2.63 10.17
C ALA A 98 5.51 4.11 9.78
N MET A 99 5.47 5.02 10.76
CA MET A 99 5.74 6.44 10.54
C MET A 99 7.18 6.70 10.09
N GLY A 100 8.14 5.90 10.57
CA GLY A 100 9.52 5.93 10.09
C GLY A 100 9.63 5.65 8.59
N VAL A 101 8.96 4.60 8.11
CA VAL A 101 8.88 4.26 6.68
C VAL A 101 8.18 5.36 5.89
N ALA A 102 7.05 5.87 6.38
CA ALA A 102 6.33 6.96 5.73
C ALA A 102 7.18 8.21 5.59
N LYS A 103 7.89 8.60 6.65
CA LYS A 103 8.82 9.73 6.62
C LYS A 103 9.92 9.51 5.58
N GLN A 104 10.54 8.33 5.53
CA GLN A 104 11.57 8.04 4.54
C GLN A 104 11.02 8.18 3.11
N HIS A 105 9.92 7.50 2.81
CA HIS A 105 9.27 7.54 1.50
C HIS A 105 9.00 8.98 1.02
N PHE A 106 8.36 9.81 1.85
CA PHE A 106 7.99 11.18 1.45
C PHE A 106 9.13 12.21 1.55
N THR A 107 10.28 11.86 2.12
CA THR A 107 11.44 12.78 2.19
C THR A 107 12.49 12.49 1.13
N THR A 108 12.60 11.24 0.67
CA THR A 108 13.50 10.88 -0.45
C THR A 108 13.03 11.48 -1.78
N ASP A 109 11.72 11.55 -2.03
CA ASP A 109 11.17 12.12 -3.27
C ASP A 109 11.35 13.66 -3.39
N GLY A 110 11.68 14.33 -2.28
CA GLY A 110 11.89 15.79 -2.24
C GLY A 110 13.32 16.25 -2.57
N GLN A 111 14.29 15.34 -2.68
CA GLN A 111 15.70 15.71 -2.92
C GLN A 111 16.12 15.69 -4.39
N ASP A 112 15.29 15.17 -5.29
CA ASP A 112 15.55 15.13 -6.74
C ASP A 112 14.86 16.26 -7.53
N ALA A 113 14.17 17.18 -6.84
CA ALA A 113 13.45 18.31 -7.42
C ALA A 113 14.10 19.69 -7.14
N SER A 114 15.39 19.74 -6.77
CA SER A 114 16.15 20.98 -6.53
C SER A 114 17.32 21.14 -7.51
#